data_AF-A0A7Z7QMF4-F1
#
_entry.id   AF-A0A7Z7QMF4-F1
#
_cell.length_a   1.000
_cell.length_b   1.000
_cell.length_c   1.000
_cell.angle_alpha   90.00
_cell.angle_beta   90.00
_cell.angle_gamma   90.00
#
_symmetry.space_group_name_H-M   'P 1'
#
loop_
_entity.id
_entity.type
_entity.pdbx_description
1 polymer ?
#
loop_
_entity_poly.entity_id
_entity_poly.type
_entity_poly.pdbx_seq_one_letter_code
_entity_poly.pdbx_strand_id
1 'polypeptide(L)'
;MTNETKNVPELRFPEFDGEWEKKVLGEISNRVKRKNTNSVSKMPLTISGALGLVDQVTYFSKSVSAKNLDNYTLIKNGEFAYNKSYSNGYPLGAIKRLERYDQGALSTLYICFKFNDNQSSEFMKHYFESDKWYKEVSQIAVEGARNHGLLNIPVNDFFSINLFTPMLLEQQKIGEFFSKLDHQIELEEKKLALLEEQKKGYVQKIFSQELRFKDENGNNYPEWNEQKLEELGTFNSGVGFPEKYQGGNLGIPFFKVSDMNLPH
;
A
#
# COMPACT_ATOMS: atom_id res chain seq x y z
N MET A 1 4.69 -12.29 43.17
CA MET A 1 5.31 -11.68 41.98
C MET A 1 4.16 -11.17 41.14
N THR A 2 3.94 -9.86 41.12
CA THR A 2 2.95 -9.23 40.25
C THR A 2 3.45 -9.40 38.81
N ASN A 3 2.71 -10.14 37.99
CA ASN A 3 2.93 -10.17 36.55
C ASN A 3 2.51 -8.81 35.99
N GLU A 4 3.35 -7.80 36.18
CA GLU A 4 3.19 -6.52 35.49
C GLU A 4 3.56 -6.74 34.03
N THR A 5 2.54 -6.76 33.17
CA THR A 5 2.70 -6.81 31.72
C THR A 5 3.37 -5.51 31.28
N LYS A 6 4.69 -5.55 31.04
CA LYS A 6 5.44 -4.40 30.53
C LYS A 6 4.89 -3.98 29.17
N ASN A 7 4.60 -2.70 29.00
CA ASN A 7 4.15 -2.14 27.72
C ASN A 7 5.34 -1.81 26.81
N VAL A 8 6.05 -2.85 26.36
CA VAL A 8 7.23 -2.74 25.50
C VAL A 8 7.15 -3.76 24.37
N PRO A 9 7.69 -3.46 23.18
CA PRO A 9 7.78 -4.44 22.11
C PRO A 9 8.82 -5.52 22.43
N GLU A 10 8.63 -6.74 21.91
CA GLU A 10 9.59 -7.85 22.05
C GLU A 10 10.92 -7.55 21.31
N LEU A 11 10.83 -6.94 20.13
CA LEU A 11 11.98 -6.46 19.37
C LEU A 11 12.12 -4.95 19.56
N ARG A 12 13.23 -4.53 20.15
CA ARG A 12 13.48 -3.13 20.51
C ARG A 12 14.96 -2.80 20.32
N PHE A 13 15.27 -1.54 20.01
CA PHE A 13 16.65 -1.09 20.01
C PHE A 13 17.22 -1.11 21.44
N PRO A 14 18.45 -1.64 21.64
CA PRO A 14 18.99 -1.94 22.96
C PRO A 14 19.23 -0.71 23.84
N GLU A 15 19.33 0.48 23.26
CA GLU A 15 19.50 1.73 24.00
C GLU A 15 18.21 2.31 24.61
N PHE A 16 17.05 1.67 24.40
CA PHE A 16 15.78 2.08 25.01
C PHE A 16 15.25 1.02 25.98
N ASP A 17 15.00 1.42 27.22
CA ASP A 17 14.58 0.55 28.33
C ASP A 17 13.27 0.99 29.01
N GLY A 18 12.85 2.25 28.86
CA GLY A 18 11.60 2.80 29.42
C GLY A 18 10.33 2.20 28.82
N GLU A 19 9.18 2.28 29.49
CA GLU A 19 7.92 1.75 28.94
C GLU A 19 7.32 2.68 27.88
N TRP A 20 6.51 2.14 26.98
CA TRP A 20 5.69 2.97 26.11
C TRP A 20 4.56 3.61 26.91
N GLU A 21 4.36 4.90 26.68
CA GLU A 21 3.38 5.69 27.42
C GLU A 21 2.02 5.65 26.72
N LYS A 22 0.96 5.57 27.51
CA LYS A 22 -0.41 5.78 27.06
C LYS A 22 -0.66 7.27 26.86
N LYS A 23 -1.04 7.69 25.66
CA LYS A 23 -1.34 9.08 25.30
C LYS A 23 -2.69 9.18 24.63
N VAL A 24 -3.48 10.21 24.93
CA VAL A 24 -4.75 10.44 24.23
C VAL A 24 -4.48 11.09 22.88
N LEU A 25 -5.10 10.62 21.80
CA LEU A 25 -4.84 11.12 20.44
C LEU A 25 -5.00 12.65 20.34
N GLY A 26 -6.03 13.21 20.97
CA GLY A 26 -6.30 14.65 21.00
C GLY A 26 -5.30 15.49 21.79
N GLU A 27 -4.47 14.89 22.65
CA GLU A 27 -3.40 15.58 23.38
C GLU A 27 -2.14 15.72 22.51
N ILE A 28 -1.92 14.78 21.60
CA ILE A 28 -0.74 14.71 20.75
C ILE A 28 -1.00 15.08 19.28
N SER A 29 -2.23 15.42 18.94
CA SER A 29 -2.62 15.82 17.58
C SER A 29 -3.71 16.88 17.58
N ASN A 30 -3.83 17.57 16.45
CA ASN A 30 -4.79 18.64 16.23
C ASN A 30 -5.65 18.35 15.01
N ARG A 31 -6.97 18.55 15.13
CA ARG A 31 -7.90 18.40 14.01
C ARG A 31 -7.67 19.48 12.96
N VAL A 32 -7.53 19.07 11.71
CA VAL A 32 -7.48 19.96 10.55
C VAL A 32 -8.92 20.25 10.08
N LYS A 33 -9.34 21.51 10.17
CA LYS A 33 -10.66 22.01 9.73
C LYS A 33 -10.57 23.03 8.60
N ARG A 34 -9.38 23.19 8.03
CA ARG A 34 -9.08 24.15 6.96
C ARG A 34 -9.93 23.83 5.73
N LYS A 35 -10.79 24.75 5.31
CA LYS A 35 -11.61 24.59 4.09
C LYS A 35 -10.77 24.85 2.84
N ASN A 36 -11.10 24.18 1.75
CA ASN A 36 -10.53 24.42 0.43
C ASN A 36 -11.17 25.65 -0.26
N THR A 37 -11.25 26.77 0.45
CA THR A 37 -11.89 28.00 -0.04
C THR A 37 -11.22 28.50 -1.33
N ASN A 38 -12.00 29.04 -2.26
CA ASN A 38 -11.53 29.50 -3.58
C ASN A 38 -10.87 28.40 -4.43
N SER A 39 -11.20 27.13 -4.20
CA SER A 39 -10.64 26.00 -4.93
C SER A 39 -9.10 26.00 -4.99
N VAL A 40 -8.44 26.34 -3.87
CA VAL A 40 -6.97 26.35 -3.71
C VAL A 40 -6.34 25.04 -4.20
N SER A 41 -7.00 23.91 -3.94
CA SER A 41 -6.69 22.64 -4.61
C SER A 41 -7.86 22.19 -5.48
N LYS A 42 -7.55 21.78 -6.71
CA LYS A 42 -8.49 21.14 -7.64
C LYS A 42 -8.42 19.61 -7.59
N MET A 43 -7.60 19.05 -6.70
CA MET A 43 -7.33 17.62 -6.62
C MET A 43 -8.16 16.98 -5.51
N PRO A 44 -9.25 16.28 -5.83
CA PRO A 44 -9.97 15.49 -4.84
C PRO A 44 -9.15 14.25 -4.48
N LEU A 45 -8.89 14.06 -3.19
CA LEU A 45 -8.16 12.90 -2.70
C LEU A 45 -9.12 11.79 -2.25
N THR A 46 -8.61 10.57 -2.26
CA THR A 46 -9.22 9.39 -1.63
C THR A 46 -8.12 8.55 -0.96
N ILE A 47 -8.49 7.69 -0.01
CA ILE A 47 -7.56 6.69 0.53
C ILE A 47 -7.61 5.41 -0.31
N SER A 48 -6.45 4.95 -0.74
CA SER A 48 -6.14 3.59 -1.17
C SER A 48 -5.39 2.89 -0.04
N GLY A 49 -5.73 1.63 0.24
CA GLY A 49 -5.04 0.83 1.25
C GLY A 49 -3.55 0.71 0.97
N ALA A 50 -3.19 0.35 -0.26
CA ALA A 50 -1.80 0.16 -0.67
C ALA A 50 -1.05 1.48 -0.92
N LEU A 51 -1.71 2.47 -1.55
CA LEU A 51 -1.02 3.67 -2.05
C LEU A 51 -1.18 4.90 -1.13
N GLY A 52 -1.92 4.78 -0.03
CA GLY A 52 -2.22 5.89 0.87
C GLY A 52 -3.19 6.90 0.24
N LEU A 53 -2.96 8.19 0.46
CA LEU A 53 -3.78 9.25 -0.14
C LEU A 53 -3.38 9.49 -1.59
N VAL A 54 -4.33 9.27 -2.50
CA VAL A 54 -4.16 9.36 -3.96
C VAL A 54 -5.21 10.27 -4.59
N ASP A 55 -4.89 10.85 -5.75
CA ASP A 55 -5.87 11.58 -6.55
C ASP A 55 -6.99 10.63 -7.01
N GLN A 56 -8.22 10.98 -6.64
CA GLN A 56 -9.41 10.19 -6.94
C GLN A 56 -9.67 10.09 -8.44
N VAL A 57 -9.35 11.12 -9.22
CA VAL A 57 -9.65 11.16 -10.67
C VAL A 57 -8.78 10.15 -11.42
N THR A 58 -7.47 10.23 -11.21
CA THR A 58 -6.50 9.31 -11.81
C THR A 58 -6.66 7.89 -11.28
N TYR A 59 -6.91 7.71 -9.99
CA TYR A 59 -7.04 6.37 -9.39
C TYR A 59 -8.25 5.56 -9.90
N PHE A 60 -9.39 6.21 -10.15
CA PHE A 60 -10.59 5.52 -10.66
C PHE A 60 -10.74 5.60 -12.19
N SER A 61 -9.77 6.17 -12.91
CA SER A 61 -9.80 6.37 -14.36
C SER A 61 -11.09 7.01 -14.87
N LYS A 62 -11.67 7.95 -14.11
CA LYS A 62 -12.94 8.60 -14.47
C LYS A 62 -12.64 9.93 -15.14
N SER A 63 -13.21 10.17 -16.34
CA SER A 63 -13.36 11.54 -16.83
C SER A 63 -14.41 12.24 -15.95
N VAL A 64 -14.02 13.22 -15.16
CA VAL A 64 -14.97 13.94 -14.29
C VAL A 64 -15.05 15.39 -14.73
N SER A 65 -16.28 15.87 -14.90
CA SER A 65 -16.59 17.31 -14.84
C SER A 65 -16.08 17.90 -13.53
N ALA A 66 -15.67 19.17 -13.51
CA ALA A 66 -15.13 19.79 -12.30
C ALA A 66 -16.14 19.71 -11.14
N LYS A 67 -15.91 18.82 -10.18
CA LYS A 67 -16.65 18.84 -8.90
C LYS A 67 -16.21 20.08 -8.15
N ASN A 68 -17.18 20.87 -7.65
CA ASN A 68 -16.85 21.94 -6.71
C ASN A 68 -16.31 21.31 -5.41
N LEU A 69 -15.09 21.69 -5.03
CA LEU A 69 -14.39 21.19 -3.85
C LEU A 69 -14.29 22.24 -2.73
N ASP A 70 -14.97 23.38 -2.81
CA ASP A 70 -14.76 24.52 -1.90
C ASP A 70 -15.07 24.20 -0.44
N ASN A 71 -16.02 23.28 -0.21
CA ASN A 71 -16.43 22.83 1.12
C ASN A 71 -15.59 21.64 1.64
N TYR A 72 -14.67 21.11 0.84
CA TYR A 72 -13.82 20.00 1.25
C TYR A 72 -12.76 20.50 2.24
N THR A 73 -12.21 19.58 3.03
CA THR A 73 -11.07 19.88 3.90
C THR A 73 -9.81 19.91 3.04
N LEU A 74 -9.11 21.04 3.03
CA LEU A 74 -7.80 21.16 2.41
C LEU A 74 -6.77 20.53 3.34
N ILE A 75 -6.18 19.42 2.93
CA ILE A 75 -5.10 18.73 3.63
C ILE A 75 -3.75 19.03 2.96
N LYS A 76 -2.68 19.13 3.74
CA LYS A 76 -1.30 19.40 3.29
C LYS A 76 -0.40 18.18 3.53
N ASN A 77 0.72 18.13 2.82
CA ASN A 77 1.72 17.09 2.99
C ASN A 77 2.11 16.94 4.48
N GLY A 78 2.23 15.69 4.94
CA GLY A 78 2.52 15.34 6.33
C GLY A 78 1.30 15.33 7.26
N GLU A 79 0.14 15.83 6.85
CA GLU A 79 -1.11 15.70 7.59
C GLU A 79 -1.78 14.34 7.31
N PHE A 80 -2.62 13.89 8.24
CA PHE A 80 -3.27 12.58 8.22
C PHE A 80 -4.77 12.70 7.95
N ALA A 81 -5.33 11.65 7.36
CA ALA A 81 -6.77 11.51 7.18
C ALA A 81 -7.23 10.12 7.62
N TYR A 82 -8.32 10.09 8.37
CA TYR A 82 -9.04 8.87 8.71
C TYR A 82 -10.28 8.73 7.82
N ASN A 83 -10.32 7.64 7.06
CA ASN A 83 -11.51 7.17 6.35
C ASN A 83 -12.25 6.15 7.22
N LYS A 84 -13.49 6.46 7.59
CA LYS A 84 -14.35 5.62 8.43
C LYS A 84 -15.10 4.53 7.64
N SER A 85 -14.64 4.11 6.47
CA SER A 85 -15.31 3.07 5.67
C SER A 85 -14.63 1.71 5.84
N TYR A 86 -15.41 0.65 5.81
CA TYR A 86 -14.85 -0.70 5.65
C TYR A 86 -14.17 -0.82 4.28
N SER A 87 -12.98 -1.42 4.24
CA SER A 87 -12.35 -1.87 3.00
C SER A 87 -11.52 -3.13 3.23
N ASN A 88 -11.13 -3.82 2.16
CA ASN A 88 -10.35 -5.05 2.26
C ASN A 88 -9.02 -4.77 2.99
N GLY A 89 -8.75 -5.50 4.08
CA GLY A 89 -7.59 -5.26 4.96
C GLY A 89 -7.78 -4.14 6.01
N TYR A 90 -8.85 -3.34 5.95
CA TYR A 90 -9.11 -2.20 6.84
C TYR A 90 -10.55 -2.26 7.40
N PRO A 91 -10.82 -3.21 8.33
CA PRO A 91 -12.15 -3.42 8.88
C PRO A 91 -12.63 -2.28 9.79
N LEU A 92 -11.72 -1.43 10.27
CA LEU A 92 -12.06 -0.25 11.08
C LEU A 92 -11.71 1.05 10.36
N GLY A 93 -11.67 1.01 9.03
CA GLY A 93 -11.21 2.12 8.23
C GLY A 93 -9.70 2.26 8.21
N ALA A 94 -9.23 3.30 7.51
CA ALA A 94 -7.82 3.49 7.24
C ALA A 94 -7.38 4.90 7.62
N ILE A 95 -6.25 5.01 8.32
CA ILE A 95 -5.59 6.27 8.65
C ILE A 95 -4.32 6.34 7.81
N LYS A 96 -4.22 7.35 6.94
CA LYS A 96 -3.08 7.52 6.04
C LYS A 96 -2.57 8.96 6.08
N ARG A 97 -1.25 9.11 5.96
CA ARG A 97 -0.57 10.39 5.81
C ARG A 97 -0.56 10.83 4.35
N LEU A 98 -0.68 12.13 4.09
CA LEU A 98 -0.48 12.68 2.75
C LEU A 98 1.01 12.82 2.46
N GLU A 99 1.52 12.04 1.51
CA GLU A 99 2.95 12.03 1.16
C GLU A 99 3.22 12.37 -0.30
N ARG A 100 2.32 11.94 -1.21
CA ARG A 100 2.52 12.02 -2.67
C ARG A 100 2.37 13.41 -3.26
N TYR A 101 1.78 14.34 -2.51
CA TYR A 101 1.42 15.66 -3.01
C TYR A 101 1.59 16.72 -1.92
N ASP A 102 1.81 17.97 -2.31
CA ASP A 102 1.92 19.10 -1.39
C ASP A 102 0.62 19.39 -0.65
N GLN A 103 -0.51 19.24 -1.34
CA GLN A 103 -1.85 19.45 -0.79
C GLN A 103 -2.94 18.79 -1.65
N GLY A 104 -4.10 18.54 -1.06
CA GLY A 104 -5.29 18.06 -1.76
C GLY A 104 -6.57 18.33 -0.99
N ALA A 105 -7.72 18.06 -1.59
CA ALA A 105 -9.02 18.29 -0.99
C ALA A 105 -9.70 16.96 -0.65
N LEU A 106 -10.07 16.76 0.62
CA LEU A 106 -10.79 15.58 1.11
C LEU A 106 -12.23 15.93 1.48
N SER A 107 -13.15 15.02 1.15
CA SER A 107 -14.55 15.14 1.58
C SER A 107 -14.63 15.32 3.09
N THR A 108 -15.61 16.08 3.56
CA THR A 108 -15.85 16.33 4.99
C THR A 108 -16.21 15.06 5.80
N LEU A 109 -16.43 13.93 5.12
CA LEU A 109 -16.61 12.62 5.74
C LEU A 109 -15.33 12.11 6.43
N TYR A 110 -14.15 12.53 5.93
CA TYR A 110 -12.87 12.17 6.51
C TYR A 110 -12.59 13.00 7.77
N ILE A 111 -11.95 12.39 8.77
CA ILE A 111 -11.39 13.13 9.90
C ILE A 111 -9.94 13.44 9.55
N CYS A 112 -9.63 14.70 9.28
CA CYS A 112 -8.27 15.14 8.98
C CYS A 112 -7.60 15.70 10.24
N PHE A 113 -6.32 15.42 10.44
CA PHE A 113 -5.56 15.84 11.63
C PHE A 113 -4.07 15.90 11.36
N LYS A 114 -3.33 16.57 12.24
CA LYS A 114 -1.87 16.67 12.22
C LYS A 114 -1.33 16.37 13.61
N PHE A 115 -0.28 15.56 13.71
CA PHE A 115 0.44 15.38 14.97
C PHE A 115 1.21 16.65 15.37
N ASN A 116 1.39 16.82 16.67
CA ASN A 116 2.21 17.88 17.24
C ASN A 116 3.68 17.67 16.87
N ASP A 117 4.46 18.75 16.84
CA ASP A 117 5.87 18.69 16.41
C ASP A 117 6.76 17.86 17.38
N ASN A 118 6.25 17.55 18.59
CA ASN A 118 6.90 16.65 19.55
C ASN A 118 6.57 15.16 19.35
N GLN A 119 5.91 14.80 18.24
CA GLN A 119 5.68 13.41 17.81
C GLN A 119 6.36 13.17 16.46
N SER A 120 6.92 11.98 16.26
CA SER A 120 7.49 11.60 14.96
C SER A 120 6.38 11.26 13.97
N SER A 121 6.26 12.05 12.90
CA SER A 121 5.30 11.78 11.82
C SER A 121 5.58 10.45 11.10
N GLU A 122 6.86 10.08 10.94
CA GLU A 122 7.26 8.78 10.35
C GLU A 122 6.79 7.62 11.23
N PHE A 123 7.01 7.71 12.54
CA PHE A 123 6.51 6.70 13.46
C PHE A 123 5.00 6.54 13.39
N MET A 124 4.27 7.65 13.42
CA MET A 124 2.80 7.64 13.42
C MET A 124 2.24 7.05 12.12
N LYS A 125 2.88 7.31 10.97
CA LYS A 125 2.54 6.65 9.69
C LYS A 125 2.56 5.13 9.86
N HIS A 126 3.66 4.56 10.34
CA HIS A 126 3.78 3.11 10.51
C HIS A 126 2.91 2.55 11.64
N TYR A 127 2.72 3.31 12.72
CA TYR A 127 1.85 2.92 13.83
C TYR A 127 0.42 2.63 13.35
N PHE A 128 -0.12 3.46 12.45
CA PHE A 128 -1.48 3.28 11.92
C PHE A 128 -1.61 2.23 10.82
N GLU A 129 -0.50 1.72 10.27
CA GLU A 129 -0.52 0.50 9.44
C GLU A 129 -0.67 -0.77 10.29
N SER A 130 -0.39 -0.69 11.58
CA SER A 130 -0.64 -1.79 12.52
C SER A 130 -2.10 -1.83 13.00
N ASP A 131 -2.49 -2.93 13.62
CA ASP A 131 -3.81 -3.11 14.24
C ASP A 131 -3.88 -2.57 15.69
N LYS A 132 -2.79 -1.99 16.23
CA LYS A 132 -2.72 -1.60 17.64
C LYS A 132 -3.77 -0.57 18.07
N TRP A 133 -4.22 0.26 17.13
CA TRP A 133 -5.26 1.27 17.37
C TRP A 133 -6.69 0.73 17.20
N TYR A 134 -6.86 -0.46 16.61
CA TYR A 134 -8.18 -1.02 16.26
C TYR A 134 -9.06 -1.22 17.50
N LYS A 135 -8.48 -1.74 18.59
CA LYS A 135 -9.22 -1.95 19.83
C LYS A 135 -9.88 -0.66 20.32
N GLU A 136 -9.13 0.43 20.35
CA GLU A 136 -9.62 1.72 20.88
C GLU A 136 -10.68 2.32 19.97
N VAL A 137 -10.50 2.23 18.65
CA VAL A 137 -11.51 2.71 17.69
C VAL A 137 -12.77 1.84 17.68
N SER A 138 -12.66 0.54 17.86
CA SER A 138 -13.83 -0.34 17.96
C SER A 138 -14.71 -0.03 19.18
N GLN A 139 -14.13 0.44 20.28
CA GLN A 139 -14.86 0.78 21.50
C GLN A 139 -15.72 2.03 21.37
N ILE A 140 -15.34 2.95 20.47
CA ILE A 140 -16.09 4.18 20.18
C ILE A 140 -16.95 4.06 18.92
N ALA A 141 -16.87 2.94 18.21
CA ALA A 141 -17.72 2.67 17.07
C ALA A 141 -19.14 2.34 17.56
N VAL A 142 -20.08 3.25 17.32
CA VAL A 142 -21.46 3.10 17.78
C VAL A 142 -22.22 2.16 16.83
N GLU A 143 -22.77 1.07 17.35
CA GLU A 143 -23.67 0.19 16.58
C GLU A 143 -25.05 0.84 16.40
N GLY A 144 -25.44 1.12 15.15
CA GLY A 144 -26.76 1.65 14.82
C GLY A 144 -26.92 2.12 13.37
N ALA A 145 -28.01 1.70 12.72
CA ALA A 145 -28.50 1.98 11.35
C ALA A 145 -27.42 2.17 10.25
N ARG A 146 -27.20 1.08 9.50
CA ARG A 146 -26.34 0.95 8.31
C ARG A 146 -26.43 2.16 7.37
N ASN A 147 -25.45 3.05 7.41
CA ASN A 147 -25.16 3.95 6.29
C ASN A 147 -24.08 3.32 5.43
N HIS A 148 -24.48 2.55 4.40
CA HIS A 148 -23.68 2.29 3.20
C HIS A 148 -22.19 1.88 3.40
N GLY A 149 -21.85 1.13 4.46
CA GLY A 149 -20.47 0.70 4.72
C GLY A 149 -19.57 1.71 5.45
N LEU A 150 -20.15 2.70 6.15
CA LEU A 150 -19.44 3.64 7.04
C LEU A 150 -19.60 3.27 8.52
N LEU A 151 -18.50 3.37 9.27
CA LEU A 151 -18.45 3.33 10.73
C LEU A 151 -18.97 4.65 11.31
N ASN A 152 -19.85 4.55 12.31
CA ASN A 152 -20.31 5.71 13.07
C ASN A 152 -19.31 6.02 14.19
N ILE A 153 -18.34 6.88 13.90
CA ILE A 153 -17.31 7.31 14.85
C ILE A 153 -17.42 8.84 14.99
N PRO A 154 -17.97 9.33 16.12
CA PRO A 154 -18.01 10.74 16.43
C PRO A 154 -16.61 11.33 16.50
N VAL A 155 -16.46 12.56 16.01
CA VAL A 155 -15.11 13.15 15.88
C VAL A 155 -14.45 13.36 17.24
N ASN A 156 -15.19 13.78 18.26
CA ASN A 156 -14.63 14.00 19.59
C ASN A 156 -14.16 12.68 20.21
N ASP A 157 -14.92 11.61 20.00
CA ASP A 157 -14.56 10.27 20.50
C ASP A 157 -13.34 9.71 19.76
N PHE A 158 -13.20 9.99 18.45
CA PHE A 158 -12.00 9.65 17.71
C PHE A 158 -10.74 10.26 18.34
N PHE A 159 -10.81 11.53 18.78
CA PHE A 159 -9.69 12.17 19.45
C PHE A 159 -9.52 11.77 20.93
N SER A 160 -10.43 10.98 21.52
CA SER A 160 -10.29 10.47 22.88
C SER A 160 -9.65 9.08 22.96
N ILE A 161 -9.37 8.44 21.81
CA ILE A 161 -8.71 7.13 21.79
C ILE A 161 -7.31 7.21 22.39
N ASN A 162 -6.89 6.11 23.01
CA ASN A 162 -5.55 6.02 23.57
C ASN A 162 -4.59 5.36 22.60
N LEU A 163 -3.41 5.93 22.46
CA LEU A 163 -2.29 5.34 21.73
C LEU A 163 -1.19 4.98 22.71
N PHE A 164 -0.49 3.88 22.45
CA PHE A 164 0.69 3.51 23.22
C PHE A 164 1.92 3.82 22.39
N THR A 165 2.72 4.78 22.82
CA THR A 165 3.85 5.28 22.02
C THR A 165 5.07 5.50 22.91
N PRO A 166 6.29 5.26 22.41
CA PRO A 166 7.49 5.55 23.16
C PRO A 166 7.79 7.04 23.22
N MET A 167 8.89 7.40 23.89
CA MET A 167 9.48 8.73 23.83
C MET A 167 9.90 9.11 22.40
N LEU A 168 9.96 10.41 22.10
CA LEU A 168 10.19 10.92 20.75
C LEU A 168 11.46 10.36 20.07
N LEU A 169 12.56 10.20 20.81
CA LEU A 169 13.82 9.69 20.26
C LEU A 169 13.67 8.26 19.71
N GLU A 170 12.96 7.40 20.45
CA GLU A 170 12.68 6.04 19.99
C GLU A 170 11.66 6.03 18.85
N GLN A 171 10.65 6.92 18.88
CA GLN A 171 9.74 7.09 17.74
C GLN A 171 10.51 7.46 16.46
N GLN A 172 11.44 8.41 16.53
CA GLN A 172 12.28 8.81 15.40
C GLN A 172 13.10 7.63 14.88
N LYS A 173 13.76 6.87 15.77
CA LYS A 173 14.59 5.73 15.36
C LYS A 173 13.77 4.60 14.73
N ILE A 174 12.60 4.29 15.27
CA ILE A 174 11.68 3.31 14.67
C ILE A 174 11.17 3.81 13.31
N GLY A 175 10.76 5.08 13.22
CA GLY A 175 10.32 5.70 11.97
C GLY A 175 11.39 5.62 10.89
N GLU A 176 12.60 6.08 11.19
CA GLU A 176 13.75 6.01 10.27
C GLU A 176 14.08 4.59 9.82
N PHE A 177 13.97 3.61 10.73
CA PHE A 177 14.19 2.21 10.39
C PHE A 177 13.20 1.71 9.33
N PHE A 178 11.90 1.97 9.50
CA PHE A 178 10.90 1.59 8.51
C PHE A 178 11.02 2.41 7.22
N SER A 179 11.32 3.71 7.28
CA SER A 179 11.56 4.51 6.08
C SER A 179 12.73 3.97 5.25
N LYS A 180 13.79 3.44 5.88
CA LYS A 180 14.90 2.78 5.16
C LYS A 180 14.46 1.49 4.47
N LEU A 181 13.59 0.71 5.10
CA LEU A 181 13.04 -0.51 4.50
C LEU A 181 12.15 -0.17 3.29
N ASP A 182 11.24 0.80 3.44
CA ASP A 182 10.39 1.29 2.35
C ASP A 182 11.24 1.78 1.16
N HIS A 183 12.31 2.54 1.43
CA HIS A 183 13.21 3.01 0.40
C HIS A 183 13.96 1.86 -0.31
N GLN A 184 14.41 0.86 0.45
CA GLN A 184 15.05 -0.32 -0.14
C GLN A 184 14.09 -1.08 -1.06
N ILE A 185 12.83 -1.27 -0.63
CA ILE A 185 11.79 -1.92 -1.44
C ILE A 185 11.60 -1.14 -2.75
N GLU A 186 11.46 0.19 -2.68
CA GLU A 186 11.29 1.03 -3.87
C GLU A 186 12.48 0.91 -4.85
N LEU A 187 13.71 0.83 -4.34
CA LEU A 187 14.91 0.65 -5.17
C LEU A 187 14.93 -0.72 -5.86
N GLU A 188 14.57 -1.78 -5.15
CA GLU A 188 14.51 -3.12 -5.72
C GLU A 188 13.38 -3.27 -6.74
N GLU A 189 12.22 -2.66 -6.52
CA GLU A 189 11.12 -2.62 -7.50
C GLU A 189 11.54 -1.91 -8.80
N LYS A 190 12.23 -0.76 -8.70
CA LYS A 190 12.77 -0.05 -9.87
C LYS A 190 13.80 -0.88 -10.62
N LYS A 191 14.68 -1.57 -9.90
CA LYS A 191 15.69 -2.46 -10.48
C LYS A 191 15.05 -3.64 -11.19
N LEU A 192 14.02 -4.25 -10.60
CA LEU A 192 13.26 -5.33 -11.23
C LEU A 192 12.64 -4.88 -12.55
N ALA A 193 11.94 -3.74 -12.56
CA ALA A 193 11.33 -3.19 -13.76
C ALA A 193 12.36 -2.94 -14.89
N LEU A 194 13.54 -2.41 -14.55
CA LEU A 194 14.62 -2.19 -15.52
C LEU A 194 15.19 -3.52 -16.06
N LEU A 195 15.34 -4.53 -15.21
CA LEU A 195 15.82 -5.85 -15.63
C LEU A 195 14.81 -6.55 -16.55
N GLU A 196 13.51 -6.38 -16.30
CA GLU A 196 12.45 -6.90 -17.17
C GLU A 196 12.47 -6.22 -18.54
N GLU A 197 12.63 -4.90 -18.59
CA GLU A 197 12.78 -4.16 -19.84
C GLU A 197 14.06 -4.58 -20.59
N GLN A 198 15.18 -4.71 -19.88
CA GLN A 198 16.44 -5.17 -20.46
C GLN A 198 16.32 -6.59 -21.03
N LYS A 199 15.68 -7.52 -20.30
CA LYS A 199 15.40 -8.88 -20.77
C LYS A 199 14.56 -8.85 -22.04
N LYS A 200 13.49 -8.05 -22.08
CA LYS A 200 12.65 -7.88 -23.26
C LYS A 200 13.46 -7.38 -24.45
N GLY A 201 14.31 -6.38 -24.25
CA GLY A 201 15.22 -5.85 -25.27
C GLY A 201 16.22 -6.90 -25.78
N TYR A 202 16.83 -7.69 -24.89
CA TYR A 202 17.72 -8.77 -25.30
C TYR A 202 17.02 -9.85 -26.10
N VAL A 203 15.84 -10.30 -25.67
CA VAL A 203 15.05 -11.28 -26.43
C VAL A 203 14.77 -10.74 -27.83
N GLN A 204 14.25 -9.51 -27.94
CA GLN A 204 13.97 -8.91 -29.25
C GLN A 204 15.20 -8.85 -30.15
N LYS A 205 16.33 -8.35 -29.64
CA LYS A 205 17.57 -8.20 -30.42
C LYS A 205 18.26 -9.52 -30.75
N ILE A 206 18.19 -10.51 -29.87
CA ILE A 206 18.76 -11.84 -30.11
C ILE A 206 17.98 -12.54 -31.22
N PHE A 207 16.64 -12.57 -31.12
CA PHE A 207 15.81 -13.28 -32.10
C PHE A 207 15.63 -12.51 -33.42
N SER A 208 15.89 -11.19 -33.47
CA SER A 208 16.07 -10.44 -34.72
C SER A 208 17.48 -10.52 -35.30
N GLN A 209 18.40 -11.22 -34.62
CA GLN A 209 19.82 -11.34 -34.95
C GLN A 209 20.61 -10.01 -34.99
N GLU A 210 20.06 -8.92 -34.44
CA GLU A 210 20.77 -7.65 -34.21
C GLU A 210 21.86 -7.78 -33.13
N LEU A 211 21.61 -8.61 -32.12
CA LEU A 211 22.59 -8.98 -31.09
C LEU A 211 22.89 -10.46 -31.21
N ARG A 212 24.17 -10.81 -31.41
CA ARG A 212 24.61 -12.20 -31.57
C ARG A 212 25.67 -12.55 -30.54
N PHE A 213 25.58 -13.76 -30.00
CA PHE A 213 26.65 -14.32 -29.19
C PHE A 213 27.87 -14.58 -30.07
N LYS A 214 29.05 -14.51 -29.46
CA LYS A 214 30.33 -14.82 -30.09
C LYS A 214 30.89 -16.10 -29.49
N ASP A 215 31.62 -16.86 -30.30
CA ASP A 215 32.37 -18.02 -29.83
C ASP A 215 33.58 -17.60 -28.97
N GLU A 216 34.31 -18.58 -28.47
CA GLU A 216 35.53 -18.40 -27.67
C GLU A 216 36.65 -17.63 -28.40
N ASN A 217 36.59 -17.56 -29.73
CA ASN A 217 37.54 -16.86 -30.59
C ASN A 217 37.03 -15.45 -31.00
N GLY A 218 35.85 -15.04 -30.54
CA GLY A 218 35.24 -13.74 -30.84
C GLY A 218 34.53 -13.65 -32.20
N ASN A 219 34.36 -14.78 -32.89
CA ASN A 219 33.63 -14.86 -34.16
C ASN A 219 32.12 -15.03 -33.93
N ASN A 220 31.32 -14.60 -34.89
CA ASN A 220 29.89 -14.86 -34.88
C ASN A 220 29.62 -16.35 -35.14
N TYR A 221 28.62 -16.92 -34.47
CA TYR A 221 28.09 -18.22 -34.84
C TYR A 221 27.53 -18.23 -36.28
N PRO A 222 27.32 -19.40 -36.90
CA PRO A 222 26.66 -19.50 -38.20
C PRO A 222 25.28 -18.81 -38.23
N GLU A 223 24.87 -18.35 -39.42
CA GLU A 223 23.53 -17.80 -39.65
C GLU A 223 22.45 -18.82 -39.25
N TRP A 224 21.35 -18.32 -38.70
CA TRP A 224 20.21 -19.16 -38.35
C TRP A 224 19.46 -19.59 -39.61
N ASN A 225 18.98 -20.84 -39.62
CA ASN A 225 18.13 -21.36 -40.68
C ASN A 225 16.69 -21.45 -40.19
N GLU A 226 15.74 -21.08 -41.05
CA GLU A 226 14.32 -21.28 -40.79
C GLU A 226 13.97 -22.76 -40.90
N GLN A 227 13.25 -23.29 -39.91
CA GLN A 227 12.80 -24.68 -39.88
C GLN A 227 11.33 -24.73 -39.47
N LYS A 228 10.59 -25.68 -40.03
CA LYS A 228 9.21 -25.86 -39.59
C LYS A 228 9.19 -26.55 -38.24
N LEU A 229 8.29 -26.10 -37.37
CA LEU A 229 8.14 -26.70 -36.04
C LEU A 229 7.81 -28.22 -36.13
N GLU A 230 7.07 -28.64 -37.16
CA GLU A 230 6.76 -30.07 -37.43
C GLU A 230 8.00 -30.93 -37.69
N GLU A 231 9.09 -30.34 -38.15
CA GLU A 231 10.37 -31.02 -38.41
C GLU A 231 11.20 -31.18 -37.13
N LEU A 232 10.89 -30.41 -36.09
CA LEU A 232 11.66 -30.36 -34.84
C LEU A 232 11.11 -31.26 -33.73
N GLY A 233 9.89 -31.78 -33.87
CA GLY A 233 9.28 -32.57 -32.80
C GLY A 233 7.98 -33.25 -33.15
N THR A 234 7.36 -33.89 -32.15
CA THR A 234 6.06 -34.53 -32.26
C THR A 234 5.01 -33.73 -31.48
N PHE A 235 3.78 -33.71 -31.99
CA PHE A 235 2.69 -32.89 -31.46
C PHE A 235 1.56 -33.78 -31.00
N ASN A 236 1.05 -33.51 -29.80
CA ASN A 236 -0.12 -34.19 -29.25
C ASN A 236 -1.18 -33.15 -28.90
N SER A 237 -2.41 -33.39 -29.35
CA SER A 237 -3.56 -32.60 -28.93
C SER A 237 -3.94 -32.95 -27.49
N GLY A 238 -4.37 -31.94 -26.73
CA GLY A 238 -4.94 -32.16 -25.40
C GLY A 238 -6.24 -32.97 -25.47
N VAL A 239 -6.50 -33.77 -24.44
CA VAL A 239 -7.75 -34.53 -24.28
C VAL A 239 -8.61 -33.83 -23.23
N GLY A 240 -9.88 -33.60 -23.55
CA GLY A 240 -10.84 -33.07 -22.58
C GLY A 240 -11.26 -34.14 -21.58
N PHE A 241 -11.18 -33.85 -20.29
CA PHE A 241 -11.68 -34.70 -19.21
C PHE A 241 -12.90 -34.06 -18.55
N PRO A 242 -13.90 -34.83 -18.09
CA PRO A 242 -14.96 -34.32 -17.21
C PRO A 242 -14.38 -33.69 -15.92
N GLU A 243 -15.01 -32.63 -15.42
CA GLU A 243 -14.52 -31.84 -14.27
C GLU A 243 -14.16 -32.67 -13.03
N LYS A 244 -14.94 -33.71 -12.73
CA LYS A 244 -14.66 -34.66 -11.64
C LYS A 244 -13.33 -35.42 -11.74
N TYR A 245 -12.67 -35.40 -12.89
CA TYR A 245 -11.36 -36.02 -13.15
C TYR A 245 -10.26 -34.98 -13.45
N GLN A 246 -10.59 -33.69 -13.45
CA GLN A 246 -9.65 -32.61 -13.73
C GLN A 246 -8.88 -32.25 -12.45
N GLY A 247 -7.78 -32.96 -12.20
CA GLY A 247 -6.77 -32.57 -11.20
C GLY A 247 -7.18 -32.68 -9.72
N GLY A 248 -6.19 -32.40 -8.87
CA GLY A 248 -6.19 -32.46 -7.40
C GLY A 248 -4.75 -32.30 -6.88
N ASN A 249 -4.51 -32.28 -5.56
CA ASN A 249 -3.14 -32.12 -5.00
C ASN A 249 -2.26 -33.38 -5.08
N LEU A 250 -2.77 -34.46 -5.69
CA LEU A 250 -2.11 -35.76 -5.79
C LEU A 250 -2.27 -36.29 -7.22
N GLY A 251 -1.20 -36.87 -7.79
CA GLY A 251 -1.20 -37.45 -9.14
C GLY A 251 -0.51 -36.57 -10.20
N ILE A 252 -0.90 -36.74 -11.46
CA ILE A 252 -0.32 -36.00 -12.60
C ILE A 252 -0.95 -34.61 -12.70
N PRO A 253 -0.16 -33.52 -12.81
CA PRO A 253 -0.69 -32.19 -13.00
C PRO A 253 -1.59 -32.08 -14.23
N PHE A 254 -2.76 -31.47 -14.06
CA PHE A 254 -3.72 -31.23 -15.12
C PHE A 254 -3.74 -29.74 -15.46
N PHE A 255 -3.43 -29.40 -16.72
CA PHE A 255 -3.41 -28.02 -17.21
C PHE A 255 -4.51 -27.80 -18.26
N LYS A 256 -5.30 -26.75 -18.08
CA LYS A 256 -6.28 -26.24 -19.03
C LYS A 256 -5.73 -25.05 -19.78
N VAL A 257 -6.36 -24.70 -20.90
CA VAL A 257 -6.06 -23.48 -21.66
C VAL A 257 -6.16 -22.23 -20.78
N SER A 258 -7.13 -22.19 -19.85
CA SER A 258 -7.27 -21.09 -18.88
C SER A 258 -6.03 -20.88 -18.00
N ASP A 259 -5.29 -21.95 -17.71
CA ASP A 259 -4.15 -21.90 -16.79
C ASP A 259 -2.91 -21.33 -17.49
N MET A 260 -2.91 -21.31 -18.83
CA MET A 260 -1.86 -20.74 -19.67
C MET A 260 -2.06 -19.25 -19.96
N ASN A 261 -3.21 -18.69 -19.59
CA ASN A 261 -3.56 -17.29 -19.83
C ASN A 261 -3.18 -16.35 -18.67
N LEU A 262 -2.30 -16.78 -17.76
CA LEU A 262 -1.92 -15.94 -16.63
C LEU A 262 -1.17 -14.70 -17.14
N PRO A 263 -1.65 -13.47 -16.85
CA PRO A 263 -0.91 -12.26 -17.19
C PRO A 263 0.41 -12.28 -16.40
N HIS A 264 1.52 -12.17 -17.13
CA HIS A 264 2.84 -11.87 -16.57
C HIS A 264 2.88 -10.43 -16.06
#